data_AF-A0A894K8N7-F1
#
_entry.id   AF-A0A894K8N7-F1
#
_cell.length_a   1.000
_cell.length_b   1.000
_cell.length_c   1.000
_cell.angle_alpha   90.00
_cell.angle_beta   90.00
_cell.angle_gamma   90.00
#
_symmetry.space_group_name_H-M   'P 1'
#
loop_
_entity.id
_entity.type
_entity.pdbx_description
1 polymer ?
#
loop_
_entity_poly.entity_id
_entity_poly.type
_entity_poly.pdbx_seq_one_letter_code
_entity_poly.pdbx_strand_id
1 'polypeptide(L)' 'MLSDIEIAQQNRMEKIQVIANKCGLTPDDIEQYGHYKAKISFDAIRRLE' A
#
# COMPACT_ATOMS: atom_id res chain seq x y z
N MET A 1 13.28 -21.73 -14.84
CA MET A 1 12.11 -20.91 -14.50
C MET A 1 12.32 -20.45 -13.08
N LEU A 2 12.08 -19.18 -12.77
CA LEU A 2 12.18 -18.68 -11.40
C LEU A 2 11.00 -19.19 -10.58
N SER A 3 11.21 -19.41 -9.29
CA SER A 3 10.15 -19.63 -8.31
C SER A 3 9.42 -18.33 -7.97
N ASP A 4 8.21 -18.42 -7.43
CA ASP A 4 7.40 -17.26 -7.05
C ASP A 4 8.12 -16.32 -6.08
N ILE A 5 8.89 -16.89 -5.13
CA ILE A 5 9.66 -16.09 -4.17
C ILE A 5 10.83 -15.35 -4.82
N GLU A 6 11.52 -15.97 -5.79
CA GLU A 6 12.60 -15.33 -6.54
C GLU A 6 12.07 -14.16 -7.38
N ILE A 7 10.89 -14.32 -7.99
CA ILE A 7 10.20 -13.24 -8.72
C ILE A 7 9.84 -12.09 -7.78
N ALA A 8 9.29 -12.40 -6.60
CA ALA A 8 8.92 -11.39 -5.60
C ALA A 8 10.14 -10.61 -5.06
N GLN A 9 11.27 -11.29 -4.83
CA GLN A 9 12.50 -10.66 -4.34
C GLN A 9 13.17 -9.75 -5.37
N GLN A 10 13.03 -10.06 -6.67
CA GLN A 10 13.56 -9.22 -7.75
C GLN A 10 12.71 -7.96 -8.01
N ASN A 11 11.50 -7.87 -7.43
CA ASN A 11 10.63 -6.72 -7.61
C ASN A 11 11.20 -5.46 -6.93
N ARG A 12 11.13 -4.33 -7.64
CA ARG A 12 11.37 -3.01 -7.03
C ARG A 12 10.06 -2.46 -6.48
N MET A 13 9.82 -2.71 -5.19
CA MET A 13 8.59 -2.27 -4.54
C MET A 13 8.50 -0.74 -4.45
N GLU A 14 7.31 -0.20 -4.75
CA GLU A 14 6.97 1.20 -4.47
C GLU A 14 6.55 1.35 -2.99
N LYS A 15 6.89 2.48 -2.36
CA LYS A 15 6.46 2.78 -0.99
C LYS A 15 4.93 2.80 -0.91
N ILE A 16 4.36 2.27 0.19
CA ILE A 16 2.91 2.16 0.36
C ILE A 16 2.19 3.50 0.24
N GLN A 17 2.82 4.58 0.68
CA GLN A 17 2.26 5.93 0.59
C GLN A 17 2.08 6.42 -0.85
N VAL A 18 2.95 5.97 -1.78
CA VAL A 18 2.81 6.29 -3.21
C VAL A 18 1.59 5.58 -3.78
N ILE A 19 1.39 4.30 -3.41
CA ILE A 19 0.23 3.52 -3.83
C ILE A 19 -1.07 4.09 -3.24
N ALA A 20 -1.08 4.46 -1.96
CA ALA A 20 -2.23 5.08 -1.31
C ALA A 20 -2.64 6.39 -2.01
N ASN A 21 -1.67 7.24 -2.37
CA ASN A 21 -1.92 8.48 -3.11
C ASN A 21 -2.53 8.20 -4.50
N LYS A 22 -2.06 7.17 -5.23
CA LYS A 22 -2.67 6.74 -6.50
C LYS A 22 -4.14 6.33 -6.34
N CYS A 23 -4.53 5.85 -5.16
CA CYS A 23 -5.92 5.52 -4.81
C CYS A 23 -6.72 6.71 -4.26
N GLY A 24 -6.17 7.93 -4.25
CA GLY A 24 -6.82 9.12 -3.70
C GLY A 24 -6.82 9.19 -2.16
N LEU A 25 -6.03 8.36 -1.48
CA LEU A 25 -5.89 8.36 -0.03
C LEU A 25 -4.79 9.34 0.40
N THR A 26 -5.05 10.05 1.48
CA THR A 26 -4.11 10.97 2.11
C THR A 26 -3.26 10.26 3.17
N PRO A 27 -2.18 10.88 3.68
CA PRO A 27 -1.40 10.32 4.78
C PRO A 27 -2.23 10.02 6.04
N ASP A 28 -3.27 10.80 6.33
CA ASP A 28 -4.13 10.61 7.50
C ASP A 28 -5.13 9.47 7.32
N ASP A 29 -5.37 9.06 6.07
CA ASP A 29 -6.24 7.93 5.74
C ASP A 29 -5.56 6.56 5.94
N ILE A 30 -4.25 6.54 6.18
CA ILE A 30 -3.47 5.31 6.29
C ILE A 30 -2.58 5.26 7.53
N GLU A 31 -2.50 4.09 8.16
CA GLU A 31 -1.57 3.81 9.24
C GLU A 31 -0.47 2.89 8.73
N GLN A 32 0.77 3.37 8.62
CA GLN A 32 1.89 2.64 8.00
C GLN A 32 2.53 1.61 8.95
N TYR A 33 2.80 0.41 8.41
CA TYR A 33 3.51 -0.69 9.07
C TYR A 33 4.78 -1.02 8.27
N GLY A 34 5.81 -0.18 8.45
CA GLY A 34 6.99 -0.18 7.61
C GLY A 34 6.73 0.48 6.25
N HIS A 35 7.63 0.28 5.28
CA HIS A 35 7.62 1.04 4.03
C HIS A 35 6.58 0.58 2.99
N TYR A 36 6.05 -0.63 3.12
CA TYR A 36 5.34 -1.33 2.04
C TYR A 36 3.99 -1.92 2.48
N LYS A 37 3.50 -1.55 3.68
CA LYS A 37 2.23 -2.03 4.23
C LYS A 37 1.55 -0.92 5.02
N ALA A 38 0.24 -0.85 4.96
CA ALA A 38 -0.55 0.09 5.77
C ALA A 38 -1.97 -0.45 6.00
N LYS A 39 -2.60 -0.02 7.09
CA LYS A 39 -4.06 -0.13 7.27
C LYS A 39 -4.73 1.12 6.71
N ILE A 40 -5.97 0.97 6.25
CA ILE A 40 -6.81 2.09 5.80
C ILE A 40 -7.77 2.44 6.95
N SER A 41 -7.95 3.72 7.22
CA SER A 41 -8.89 4.18 8.23
C SER A 41 -10.34 3.88 7.82
N PHE A 42 -11.21 3.65 8.79
CA PHE A 42 -12.64 3.46 8.51
C PHE A 42 -13.28 4.74 7.93
N ASP A 43 -12.81 5.92 8.32
CA ASP A 43 -13.28 7.19 7.75
C ASP A 43 -13.04 7.25 6.25
N ALA A 44 -11.86 6.81 5.79
CA ALA A 44 -11.54 6.78 4.38
C ALA A 44 -12.44 5.83 3.59
N ILE A 45 -12.77 4.66 4.17
CA ILE A 45 -13.66 3.66 3.57
C ILE A 45 -15.09 4.20 3.47
N ARG A 46 -15.59 4.83 4.54
CA ARG A 46 -16.96 5.36 4.62
C ARG A 46 -17.26 6.48 3.61
N ARG A 47 -16.23 7.16 3.06
CA ARG A 47 -16.42 8.15 1.98
C ARG A 47 -16.91 7.56 0.67
N LEU A 48 -16.85 6.23 0.50
CA LEU A 48 -17.25 5.52 -0.72
C LEU A 48 -18.63 4.85 -0.61
N GLU A 49 -19.28 4.91 0.56
CA GLU A 49 -20.67 4.47 0.76
C GLU A 49 -21.66 5.48 0.17
#